data_AF-A0A259JUS5-F1
#
_entry.id   AF-A0A259JUS5-F1
#
_cell.length_a   1.000
_cell.length_b   1.000
_cell.length_c   1.000
_cell.angle_alpha   90.00
_cell.angle_beta   90.00
_cell.angle_gamma   90.00
#
_symmetry.space_group_name_H-M   'P 1'
#
loop_
_entity.id
_entity.type
_entity.pdbx_description
1 polymer ?
#
loop_
_entity_poly.entity_id
_entity_poly.type
_entity_poly.pdbx_seq_one_letter_code
_entity_poly.pdbx_strand_id
1 'polypeptide(L)'
;MMLSIVLLWLCYFLITTVRGSIIGLDFDGETLQRRAMVCGAGILVTTVMWLVIRLVDRQAVWIKALVSPLVAIPAALAIAQANQWAFADIQSRAIQKIGAEQGIKLRQDEAGNILLDLPEAGPTGAAQVGAGENLKAAVGGWSGTITLAKAPAGFDRWRQLSGVALSPYFLLLAWAALYLALLAGAQARAAERREERFRSAAKAAELRSLRYQVNPHFLFNTLNSLSSMVMTGKTEQAEAMIQTIASFYRHSLADDASADVMLADEFALQQHYLDIEAVRFPDRLRPVF
;
A
#
# COMPACT_ATOMS: atom_id res chain seq x y z
N MET A 1 -6.88 -1.66 -2.18
CA MET A 1 -6.02 -1.72 -3.39
C MET A 1 -6.73 -1.23 -4.63
N MET A 2 -7.90 -1.75 -5.03
CA MET A 2 -8.62 -1.15 -6.17
C MET A 2 -8.95 0.35 -5.95
N LEU A 3 -9.26 0.72 -4.70
CA LEU A 3 -9.43 2.12 -4.30
C LEU A 3 -8.20 3.00 -4.55
N SER A 4 -6.97 2.48 -4.38
CA SER A 4 -5.76 3.29 -4.62
C SER A 4 -5.48 3.48 -6.12
N ILE A 5 -5.86 2.52 -6.97
CA ILE A 5 -5.81 2.67 -8.44
C ILE A 5 -6.78 3.77 -8.87
N VAL A 6 -8.04 3.69 -8.43
CA VAL A 6 -9.05 4.70 -8.76
C VAL A 6 -8.64 6.09 -8.25
N LEU A 7 -8.14 6.17 -7.01
CA LEU A 7 -7.70 7.44 -6.43
C LEU A 7 -6.52 8.05 -7.19
N LEU A 8 -5.54 7.24 -7.60
CA LEU A 8 -4.39 7.69 -8.40
C LEU A 8 -4.85 8.35 -9.71
N TRP A 9 -5.74 7.69 -10.44
CA TRP A 9 -6.25 8.19 -11.72
C TRP A 9 -7.20 9.38 -11.56
N LEU A 10 -7.94 9.44 -10.45
CA LEU A 10 -8.74 10.61 -10.09
C LEU A 10 -7.86 11.83 -9.78
N CYS A 11 -6.78 11.64 -9.01
CA CYS A 11 -5.79 12.69 -8.79
C CYS A 11 -5.13 13.15 -10.09
N TYR A 12 -4.76 12.21 -10.97
CA TYR A 12 -4.21 12.54 -12.29
C TYR A 12 -5.20 13.36 -13.12
N PHE A 13 -6.48 12.96 -13.16
CA PHE A 13 -7.55 13.70 -13.83
C PHE A 13 -7.70 15.12 -13.28
N LEU A 14 -7.66 15.27 -11.95
CA LEU A 14 -7.80 16.56 -11.29
C LEU A 14 -6.60 17.47 -11.58
N ILE A 15 -5.37 16.95 -11.47
CA ILE A 15 -4.15 17.71 -11.76
C ILE A 15 -4.11 18.16 -13.23
N THR A 16 -4.43 17.26 -14.16
CA THR A 16 -4.45 17.60 -15.60
C THR A 16 -5.54 18.60 -15.93
N THR A 17 -6.67 18.55 -15.24
CA THR A 17 -7.78 19.50 -15.42
C THR A 17 -7.46 20.88 -14.85
N VAL A 18 -6.93 20.95 -13.63
CA VAL A 18 -6.49 22.20 -13.01
C VAL A 18 -5.37 22.85 -13.83
N ARG A 19 -4.39 22.07 -14.30
CA ARG A 19 -3.33 22.58 -15.18
C ARG A 19 -3.92 23.15 -16.48
N GLY A 20 -4.90 22.48 -17.08
CA GLY A 20 -5.57 22.98 -18.29
C GLY A 20 -6.25 24.33 -18.04
N SER A 21 -6.95 24.47 -16.91
CA SER A 21 -7.59 25.72 -16.49
C SER A 21 -6.59 26.87 -16.31
N ILE A 22 -5.39 26.59 -15.77
CA ILE A 22 -4.36 27.62 -15.54
C ILE A 22 -3.75 28.12 -16.86
N ILE A 23 -3.63 27.24 -17.86
CA ILE A 23 -3.04 27.57 -19.16
C ILE A 23 -4.03 28.34 -20.06
N GLY A 24 -5.28 28.49 -19.65
CA GLY A 24 -6.31 29.16 -20.44
C GLY A 24 -6.73 28.36 -21.70
N LEU A 25 -6.38 27.06 -21.75
CA LEU A 25 -6.88 26.13 -22.75
C LEU A 25 -8.27 25.68 -22.28
N ASP A 26 -9.29 26.19 -22.98
CA ASP A 26 -10.72 26.15 -22.69
C ASP A 26 -11.25 24.90 -21.96
N PHE A 27 -12.24 25.12 -21.10
CA PHE A 27 -13.15 24.12 -20.55
C PHE A 27 -14.13 23.62 -21.63
N ASP A 28 -13.60 23.17 -22.77
CA ASP A 28 -14.44 22.58 -23.80
C ASP A 28 -14.81 21.16 -23.38
N GLY A 29 -16.12 20.84 -23.35
CA GLY A 29 -16.62 19.55 -22.86
C GLY A 29 -15.98 18.34 -23.57
N GLU A 30 -15.57 18.56 -24.83
CA GLU A 30 -14.84 17.60 -25.65
C GLU A 30 -13.46 17.24 -25.06
N THR A 31 -12.72 18.19 -24.51
CA THR A 31 -11.40 17.94 -23.90
C THR A 31 -11.52 17.18 -22.58
N LEU A 32 -12.57 17.45 -21.80
CA LEU A 32 -12.83 16.81 -20.51
C LEU A 32 -13.26 15.36 -20.69
N GLN A 33 -14.12 15.08 -21.68
CA GLN A 33 -14.51 13.73 -22.06
C GLN A 33 -13.31 12.89 -22.52
N ARG A 34 -12.42 13.46 -23.34
CA ARG A 34 -11.20 12.79 -23.80
C ARG A 34 -10.24 12.47 -22.64
N ARG A 35 -10.08 13.38 -21.66
CA ARG A 35 -9.31 13.11 -20.43
C ARG A 35 -9.92 11.98 -19.60
N ALA A 36 -11.25 11.94 -19.50
CA ALA A 36 -11.95 10.86 -18.79
C ALA A 36 -11.72 9.49 -19.48
N MET A 37 -11.73 9.43 -20.82
CA MET A 37 -11.38 8.22 -21.56
C MET A 37 -9.95 7.74 -21.26
N VAL A 38 -8.96 8.66 -21.25
CA VAL A 38 -7.57 8.31 -20.92
C VAL A 38 -7.45 7.79 -19.49
N CYS A 39 -8.17 8.38 -18.53
CA CYS A 39 -8.17 7.91 -17.15
C CYS A 39 -8.82 6.52 -17.03
N GLY A 40 -9.92 6.27 -17.73
CA GLY A 40 -10.56 4.96 -17.79
C GLY A 40 -9.64 3.88 -18.36
N ALA A 41 -8.97 4.17 -19.48
CA ALA A 41 -7.97 3.28 -20.07
C ALA A 41 -6.80 3.04 -19.09
N GLY A 42 -6.35 4.09 -18.41
CA GLY A 42 -5.36 4.03 -17.36
C GLY A 42 -5.73 3.07 -16.22
N ILE A 43 -6.94 3.22 -15.66
CA ILE A 43 -7.46 2.35 -14.61
C ILE A 43 -7.48 0.89 -15.07
N LEU A 44 -7.94 0.61 -16.30
CA LEU A 44 -7.96 -0.73 -16.87
C LEU A 44 -6.55 -1.32 -16.95
N VAL A 45 -5.61 -0.58 -17.54
CA VAL A 45 -4.22 -1.02 -17.71
C VAL A 45 -3.54 -1.26 -16.35
N THR A 46 -3.68 -0.34 -15.40
CA THR A 46 -3.14 -0.51 -14.04
C THR A 46 -3.78 -1.71 -13.32
N THR A 47 -5.07 -1.97 -13.56
CA THR A 47 -5.76 -3.14 -12.98
C THR A 47 -5.23 -4.45 -13.56
N VAL A 48 -5.01 -4.51 -14.87
CA VAL A 48 -4.39 -5.68 -15.53
C VAL A 48 -2.96 -5.88 -15.01
N MET A 49 -2.16 -4.81 -14.93
CA MET A 49 -0.81 -4.85 -14.35
C MET A 49 -0.85 -5.37 -12.91
N TRP A 50 -1.79 -4.90 -12.09
CA TRP A 50 -1.97 -5.37 -10.73
C TRP A 50 -2.29 -6.88 -10.67
N LEU A 51 -3.16 -7.38 -11.56
CA LEU A 51 -3.46 -8.82 -11.64
C LEU A 51 -2.19 -9.62 -11.94
N VAL A 52 -1.35 -9.15 -12.86
CA VAL A 52 -0.07 -9.81 -13.19
C VAL A 52 0.88 -9.82 -11.99
N ILE A 53 1.04 -8.69 -11.30
CA ILE A 53 1.87 -8.61 -10.08
C ILE A 53 1.32 -9.54 -8.99
N ARG A 54 0.00 -9.67 -8.88
CA ARG A 54 -0.67 -10.54 -7.90
C ARG A 54 -0.39 -12.03 -8.14
N LEU A 55 -0.15 -12.48 -9.38
CA LEU A 55 0.27 -13.88 -9.62
C LEU A 55 1.60 -14.20 -8.91
N VAL A 56 2.44 -13.18 -8.71
CA VAL A 56 3.76 -13.28 -8.10
C VAL A 56 3.68 -12.99 -6.59
N ASP A 57 2.48 -12.85 -6.00
CA ASP A 57 2.36 -12.42 -4.60
C ASP A 57 2.94 -13.40 -3.58
N ARG A 58 2.97 -14.69 -3.92
CA ARG A 58 3.56 -15.75 -3.09
C ARG A 58 5.09 -15.79 -3.15
N GLN A 59 5.69 -15.09 -4.10
CA GLN A 59 7.13 -15.08 -4.31
C GLN A 59 7.84 -14.06 -3.41
N ALA A 60 9.16 -14.20 -3.28
CA ALA A 60 9.99 -13.30 -2.51
C ALA A 60 9.91 -11.85 -3.02
N VAL A 61 10.09 -10.89 -2.10
CA VAL A 61 9.97 -9.45 -2.39
C VAL A 61 10.91 -9.01 -3.52
N TRP A 62 12.11 -9.59 -3.62
CA TRP A 62 13.06 -9.28 -4.70
C TRP A 62 12.54 -9.67 -6.09
N ILE A 63 11.80 -10.77 -6.21
CA ILE A 63 11.18 -11.19 -7.48
C ILE A 63 10.14 -10.16 -7.90
N LYS A 64 9.33 -9.69 -6.94
CA LYS A 64 8.33 -8.63 -7.20
C LYS A 64 9.00 -7.32 -7.63
N ALA A 65 10.14 -6.98 -7.03
CA ALA A 65 10.91 -5.80 -7.38
C ALA A 65 11.50 -5.87 -8.80
N LEU A 66 11.80 -7.06 -9.33
CA LEU A 66 12.24 -7.26 -10.71
C LEU A 66 11.08 -7.33 -11.72
N VAL A 67 9.98 -7.98 -11.35
CA VAL A 67 8.82 -8.14 -12.25
C VAL A 67 8.07 -6.82 -12.45
N SER A 68 7.97 -5.99 -11.41
CA SER A 68 7.25 -4.70 -11.48
C SER A 68 7.74 -3.78 -12.61
N PRO A 69 9.04 -3.47 -12.75
CA PRO A 69 9.54 -2.65 -13.86
C PRO A 69 9.34 -3.31 -15.23
N LEU A 70 9.52 -4.64 -15.32
CA LEU A 70 9.32 -5.37 -16.57
C LEU A 70 7.87 -5.30 -17.08
N VAL A 71 6.88 -5.41 -16.19
CA VAL A 71 5.46 -5.30 -16.53
C VAL A 71 5.03 -3.84 -16.73
N ALA A 72 5.69 -2.89 -16.06
CA ALA A 72 5.38 -1.47 -16.20
C ALA A 72 5.73 -0.90 -17.59
N ILE A 73 6.73 -1.45 -18.29
CA ILE A 73 7.11 -1.01 -19.65
C ILE A 73 5.94 -1.16 -20.65
N PRO A 74 5.38 -2.37 -20.88
CA PRO A 74 4.27 -2.53 -21.81
C PRO A 74 3.00 -1.80 -21.33
N ALA A 75 2.76 -1.72 -20.03
CA ALA A 75 1.65 -0.96 -19.46
C ALA A 75 1.77 0.55 -19.75
N ALA A 76 2.95 1.12 -19.59
CA ALA A 76 3.22 2.53 -19.88
C ALA A 76 3.04 2.86 -21.38
N LEU A 77 3.50 1.96 -22.26
CA LEU A 77 3.28 2.08 -23.70
C LEU A 77 1.80 2.05 -24.06
N ALA A 78 1.02 1.14 -23.45
CA ALA A 78 -0.42 1.07 -23.68
C ALA A 78 -1.15 2.36 -23.25
N ILE A 79 -0.77 2.94 -22.10
CA ILE A 79 -1.31 4.22 -21.62
C ILE A 79 -0.92 5.37 -22.57
N ALA A 80 0.34 5.41 -23.01
CA ALA A 80 0.83 6.42 -23.95
C ALA A 80 0.09 6.35 -25.29
N GLN A 81 -0.17 5.14 -25.79
CA GLN A 81 -0.93 4.91 -27.02
C GLN A 81 -2.39 5.36 -26.87
N ALA A 82 -3.05 5.02 -25.77
CA ALA A 82 -4.41 5.46 -25.48
C ALA A 82 -4.50 6.99 -25.39
N ASN A 83 -3.51 7.63 -24.79
CA ASN A 83 -3.43 9.09 -24.73
C ASN A 83 -3.26 9.72 -26.12
N GLN A 84 -2.39 9.18 -26.97
CA GLN A 84 -2.23 9.68 -28.35
C GLN A 84 -3.54 9.57 -29.15
N TRP A 85 -4.24 8.45 -29.06
CA TRP A 85 -5.52 8.27 -29.74
C TRP A 85 -6.60 9.22 -29.23
N ALA A 86 -6.69 9.44 -27.92
CA ALA A 86 -7.66 10.35 -27.35
C ALA A 86 -7.48 11.80 -27.83
N PHE A 87 -6.25 12.24 -28.12
CA PHE A 87 -5.91 13.63 -28.46
C PHE A 87 -5.52 13.87 -29.93
N ALA A 88 -5.49 12.85 -30.79
CA ALA A 88 -5.05 12.96 -32.18
C ALA A 88 -5.82 14.05 -32.97
N ASP A 89 -7.14 14.10 -32.82
CA ASP A 89 -8.01 15.04 -33.53
C ASP A 89 -7.78 16.51 -33.11
N ILE A 90 -7.54 16.76 -31.81
CA ILE A 90 -7.23 18.10 -31.30
C ILE A 90 -5.89 18.60 -31.84
N GLN A 91 -4.89 17.71 -31.93
CA GLN A 91 -3.59 18.07 -32.52
C GLN A 91 -3.73 18.50 -33.98
N SER A 92 -4.51 17.75 -34.79
CA SER A 92 -4.76 18.14 -36.18
C SER A 92 -5.51 19.46 -36.30
N ARG A 93 -6.53 19.69 -35.47
CA ARG A 93 -7.29 20.96 -35.48
C ARG A 93 -6.44 22.14 -35.00
N ALA A 94 -5.60 21.96 -33.99
CA ALA A 94 -4.68 22.99 -33.51
C ALA A 94 -3.65 23.37 -34.58
N ILE A 95 -3.07 22.39 -35.29
CA ILE A 95 -2.14 22.63 -36.40
C ILE A 95 -2.85 23.40 -37.53
N GLN A 96 -4.09 23.03 -37.87
CA GLN A 96 -4.89 23.76 -38.86
C GLN A 96 -5.18 25.21 -38.42
N LYS A 97 -5.54 25.43 -37.15
CA LYS A 97 -5.85 26.75 -36.61
C LYS A 97 -4.64 27.68 -36.62
N ILE A 98 -3.47 27.17 -36.21
CA ILE A 98 -2.19 27.91 -36.27
C ILE A 98 -1.83 28.27 -37.72
N GLY A 99 -2.03 27.34 -38.66
CA GLY A 99 -1.84 27.62 -40.08
C GLY A 99 -2.78 28.73 -40.56
N ALA A 100 -4.07 28.63 -40.24
CA ALA A 100 -5.07 29.61 -40.65
C ALA A 100 -4.78 31.02 -40.11
N GLU A 101 -4.31 31.14 -38.86
CA GLU A 101 -3.88 32.41 -38.25
C GLU A 101 -2.65 33.02 -38.96
N GLN A 102 -1.79 32.20 -39.54
CA GLN A 102 -0.63 32.63 -40.33
C GLN A 102 -0.93 32.79 -41.83
N GLY A 103 -2.19 32.63 -42.26
CA GLY A 103 -2.60 32.70 -43.66
C GLY A 103 -2.16 31.49 -44.50
N ILE A 104 -1.83 30.38 -43.85
CA ILE A 104 -1.22 29.20 -44.42
C ILE A 104 -2.13 27.98 -44.24
N LYS A 105 -2.45 27.24 -45.30
CA LYS A 105 -3.20 25.98 -45.18
C LYS A 105 -2.26 24.84 -44.79
N LEU A 106 -2.23 24.51 -43.50
CA LEU A 106 -1.53 23.33 -42.97
C LEU A 106 -2.48 22.14 -42.90
N ARG A 107 -2.08 21.01 -43.47
CA ARG A 107 -2.80 19.73 -43.39
C ARG A 107 -1.89 18.67 -42.79
N GLN A 108 -2.43 17.72 -42.04
CA GLN A 108 -1.70 16.53 -41.64
C GLN A 108 -2.24 15.33 -42.43
N ASP A 109 -1.37 14.51 -43.01
CA ASP A 109 -1.77 13.28 -43.72
C ASP A 109 -1.93 12.08 -42.78
N GLU A 110 -2.46 10.96 -43.30
CA GLU A 110 -2.63 9.71 -42.55
C GLU A 110 -1.31 9.11 -42.04
N ALA A 111 -0.18 9.46 -42.69
CA ALA A 111 1.15 9.05 -42.24
C ALA A 111 1.66 9.92 -41.08
N GLY A 112 1.02 11.06 -40.79
CA GLY A 112 1.36 12.03 -39.77
C GLY A 112 2.26 13.17 -40.25
N ASN A 113 2.51 13.29 -41.56
CA ASN A 113 3.32 14.34 -42.16
C ASN A 113 2.54 15.67 -42.11
N ILE A 114 3.24 16.76 -41.80
CA ILE A 114 2.68 18.11 -41.89
C ILE A 114 2.94 18.63 -43.30
N LEU A 115 1.85 18.93 -44.00
CA LEU A 115 1.77 19.38 -45.37
C LEU A 115 1.38 20.85 -45.42
N LEU A 116 2.09 21.62 -46.23
CA LEU A 116 1.81 23.00 -46.56
C LEU A 116 1.17 23.07 -47.95
N ASP A 117 -0.09 23.50 -48.03
CA ASP A 117 -0.73 23.79 -49.31
C ASP A 117 -0.45 25.25 -49.71
N LEU A 118 0.32 25.42 -50.78
CA LEU A 118 0.58 26.73 -51.39
C LEU A 118 -0.68 27.23 -52.12
N PRO A 119 -1.08 28.50 -51.99
CA PRO A 119 -2.26 29.04 -52.67
C PRO A 119 -2.06 29.02 -54.19
N GLU A 120 -3.02 28.46 -54.93
CA GLU A 120 -3.03 28.49 -56.39
C GLU A 120 -3.01 29.92 -56.92
N ALA A 121 -2.13 30.19 -57.90
CA ALA A 121 -2.20 31.40 -58.70
C ALA A 121 -3.35 31.28 -59.72
N GLY A 122 -4.59 31.45 -59.25
CA GLY A 122 -5.75 31.61 -60.13
C GLY A 122 -5.77 32.99 -60.79
N PRO A 123 -6.23 33.12 -62.06
CA PRO A 123 -6.36 34.42 -62.68
C PRO A 123 -7.55 35.15 -62.07
N THR A 124 -7.41 36.47 -61.89
CA THR A 124 -8.43 37.45 -61.46
C THR A 124 -8.92 37.40 -60.01
N GLY A 125 -8.70 38.52 -59.30
CA GLY A 125 -9.40 38.86 -58.06
C GLY A 125 -8.50 39.52 -57.02
N ALA A 126 -8.36 40.83 -57.08
CA ALA A 126 -7.60 41.62 -56.13
C ALA A 126 -8.13 41.46 -54.68
N ALA A 127 -7.24 41.10 -53.76
CA ALA A 127 -7.32 41.46 -52.35
C ALA A 127 -5.90 41.61 -51.80
N GLN A 128 -5.57 42.84 -51.40
CA GLN A 128 -4.30 43.26 -50.81
C GLN A 128 -4.01 42.50 -49.51
N VAL A 129 -2.87 41.82 -49.43
CA VAL A 129 -2.17 41.55 -48.17
C VAL A 129 -0.69 41.84 -48.40
N GLY A 130 -0.19 42.90 -47.77
CA GLY A 130 1.10 43.56 -47.99
C GLY A 130 2.35 42.82 -47.53
N ALA A 131 2.42 41.50 -47.69
CA ALA A 131 3.64 40.72 -47.47
C ALA A 131 3.89 39.64 -48.54
N GLY A 132 3.04 39.58 -49.57
CA GLY A 132 3.03 38.50 -50.57
C GLY A 132 3.74 38.80 -51.90
N GLU A 133 4.22 40.02 -52.11
CA GLU A 133 4.79 40.42 -53.42
C GLU A 133 6.15 39.76 -53.68
N ASN A 134 6.95 39.57 -52.64
CA ASN A 134 8.26 38.88 -52.73
C ASN A 134 8.14 37.34 -52.80
N LEU A 135 7.06 36.76 -52.26
CA LEU A 135 6.85 35.30 -52.29
C LEU A 135 6.31 34.84 -53.65
N LYS A 136 5.44 35.65 -54.28
CA LYS A 136 4.91 35.38 -55.62
C LYS A 136 6.00 35.39 -56.71
N ALA A 137 6.97 36.30 -56.60
CA ALA A 137 8.11 36.37 -57.53
C ALA A 137 9.12 35.24 -57.34
N ALA A 138 9.30 34.74 -56.10
CA ALA A 138 10.25 33.69 -55.78
C ALA A 138 9.75 32.26 -56.09
N VAL A 139 8.43 32.02 -56.08
CA VAL A 139 7.83 30.67 -56.20
C VAL A 139 7.27 30.36 -57.60
N GLY A 140 7.38 31.29 -58.55
CA GLY A 140 7.33 30.98 -60.00
C GLY A 140 6.12 30.16 -60.48
N GLY A 141 4.91 30.41 -59.97
CA GLY A 141 3.70 29.71 -60.42
C GLY A 141 3.60 28.23 -60.01
N TRP A 142 4.39 27.78 -59.05
CA TRP A 142 4.31 26.40 -58.55
C TRP A 142 3.10 26.23 -57.63
N SER A 143 2.09 25.48 -58.07
CA SER A 143 1.07 24.89 -57.20
C SER A 143 1.55 23.51 -56.76
N GLY A 144 1.78 23.34 -55.46
CA GLY A 144 2.25 22.08 -54.91
C GLY A 144 2.12 22.02 -53.40
N THR A 145 1.97 20.81 -52.88
CA THR A 145 1.99 20.55 -51.44
C THR A 145 3.42 20.28 -51.01
N ILE A 146 3.96 21.09 -50.10
CA ILE A 146 5.30 20.90 -49.55
C ILE A 146 5.20 20.19 -48.19
N THR A 147 5.89 19.07 -48.01
CA THR A 147 6.04 18.44 -46.70
C THR A 147 6.95 19.29 -45.82
N LEU A 148 6.38 20.00 -44.83
CA LEU A 148 7.13 20.82 -43.87
C LEU A 148 7.82 19.97 -42.81
N ALA A 149 7.14 18.91 -42.35
CA ALA A 149 7.68 17.99 -41.37
C ALA A 149 7.22 16.57 -41.70
N LYS A 150 8.19 15.67 -41.93
CA LYS A 150 7.89 14.25 -42.11
C LYS A 150 7.53 13.64 -40.76
N ALA A 151 6.53 12.77 -40.75
CA ALA A 151 6.18 11.97 -39.60
C ALA A 151 7.42 11.19 -39.13
N PRO A 152 7.69 11.17 -37.82
CA PRO A 152 8.81 10.40 -37.30
C PRO A 152 8.60 8.93 -37.68
N ALA A 153 9.60 8.38 -38.37
CA ALA A 153 9.62 7.01 -38.88
C ALA A 153 10.81 6.24 -38.29
N GLY A 154 10.67 4.92 -38.14
CA GLY A 154 11.73 4.08 -37.57
C GLY A 154 12.16 4.54 -36.17
N PHE A 155 13.45 4.84 -36.01
CA PHE A 155 14.06 5.21 -34.72
C PHE A 155 13.45 6.47 -34.09
N ASP A 156 13.10 7.48 -34.90
CA ASP A 156 12.52 8.73 -34.38
C ASP A 156 11.14 8.51 -33.78
N ARG A 157 10.36 7.56 -34.32
CA ARG A 157 9.06 7.16 -33.77
C ARG A 157 9.23 6.52 -32.39
N TRP A 158 10.21 5.63 -32.24
CA TRP A 158 10.55 5.00 -30.97
C TRP A 158 11.05 6.01 -29.93
N ARG A 159 11.86 6.98 -30.35
CA ARG A 159 12.32 8.07 -29.48
C ARG A 159 11.15 8.93 -28.99
N GLN A 160 10.22 9.29 -29.86
CA GLN A 160 9.03 10.05 -29.47
C GLN A 160 8.11 9.26 -28.53
N LEU A 161 7.84 7.98 -28.84
CA LEU A 161 7.05 7.09 -27.99
C LEU A 161 7.70 6.90 -26.62
N SER A 162 9.02 6.74 -26.55
CA SER A 162 9.74 6.64 -25.28
C SER A 162 9.62 7.91 -24.43
N GLY A 163 9.61 9.09 -25.06
CA GLY A 163 9.42 10.37 -24.37
C GLY A 163 8.02 10.49 -23.75
N VAL A 164 6.99 10.06 -24.47
CA VAL A 164 5.58 10.09 -24.00
C VAL A 164 5.31 9.00 -22.96
N ALA A 165 5.92 7.81 -23.11
CA ALA A 165 5.75 6.69 -22.20
C ALA A 165 6.51 6.86 -20.87
N LEU A 166 7.50 7.74 -20.82
CA LEU A 166 8.34 7.94 -19.64
C LEU A 166 7.54 8.41 -18.41
N SER A 167 6.63 9.37 -18.59
CA SER A 167 5.79 9.90 -17.51
C SER A 167 4.87 8.84 -16.89
N PRO A 168 4.03 8.11 -17.67
CA PRO A 168 3.21 7.03 -17.12
C PRO A 168 4.06 5.87 -16.59
N TYR A 169 5.25 5.61 -17.12
CA TYR A 169 6.17 4.60 -16.57
C TYR A 169 6.60 4.93 -15.13
N PHE A 170 7.05 6.16 -14.87
CA PHE A 170 7.43 6.57 -13.51
C PHE A 170 6.23 6.59 -12.56
N LEU A 171 5.05 6.96 -13.04
CA LEU A 171 3.81 6.91 -12.26
C LEU A 171 3.45 5.47 -11.85
N LEU A 172 3.56 4.51 -12.77
CA LEU A 172 3.34 3.10 -12.48
C LEU A 172 4.39 2.53 -11.52
N LEU A 173 5.66 2.91 -11.68
CA LEU A 173 6.72 2.51 -10.74
C LEU A 173 6.49 3.07 -9.34
N ALA A 174 6.14 4.35 -9.21
CA ALA A 174 5.84 4.97 -7.93
C ALA A 174 4.66 4.28 -7.24
N TRP A 175 3.61 3.95 -8.00
CA TRP A 175 2.48 3.19 -7.49
C TRP A 175 2.86 1.76 -7.07
N ALA A 176 3.68 1.06 -7.86
CA ALA A 176 4.16 -0.28 -7.54
C ALA A 176 5.05 -0.29 -6.29
N ALA A 177 5.93 0.71 -6.14
CA ALA A 177 6.76 0.88 -4.96
C ALA A 177 5.92 1.14 -3.70
N LEU A 178 4.92 2.02 -3.81
CA LEU A 178 3.97 2.28 -2.71
C LEU A 178 3.21 1.00 -2.31
N TYR A 179 2.75 0.23 -3.30
CA TYR A 179 2.08 -1.05 -3.05
C TYR A 179 2.98 -2.04 -2.29
N LEU A 180 4.22 -2.22 -2.73
CA LEU A 180 5.18 -3.11 -2.09
C LEU A 180 5.53 -2.64 -0.67
N ALA A 181 5.69 -1.33 -0.45
CA ALA A 181 5.94 -0.76 0.87
C ALA A 181 4.78 -1.00 1.84
N LEU A 182 3.53 -0.78 1.41
CA LEU A 182 2.35 -1.04 2.21
C LEU A 182 2.19 -2.53 2.54
N LEU A 183 2.49 -3.41 1.58
CA LEU A 183 2.46 -4.86 1.79
C LEU A 183 3.51 -5.30 2.81
N ALA A 184 4.76 -4.84 2.66
CA ALA A 184 5.85 -5.14 3.59
C ALA A 184 5.54 -4.63 5.01
N GLY A 185 5.01 -3.40 5.13
CA GLY A 185 4.61 -2.84 6.43
C GLY A 185 3.42 -3.57 7.08
N ALA A 186 2.52 -4.16 6.30
CA ALA A 186 1.45 -5.01 6.83
C ALA A 186 1.99 -6.36 7.31
N GLN A 187 2.92 -6.95 6.56
CA GLN A 187 3.57 -8.21 6.93
C GLN A 187 4.44 -8.08 8.19
N ALA A 188 5.20 -6.99 8.32
CA ALA A 188 6.01 -6.68 9.50
C ALA A 188 5.14 -6.59 10.76
N ARG A 189 4.07 -5.78 10.73
CA ARG A 189 3.12 -5.65 11.83
C ARG A 189 2.43 -6.97 12.21
N ALA A 190 2.16 -7.83 11.23
CA ALA A 190 1.60 -9.15 11.49
C ALA A 190 2.63 -10.12 12.11
N ALA A 191 3.92 -9.97 11.79
CA ALA A 191 5.01 -10.73 12.42
C ALA A 191 5.21 -10.31 13.88
N GLU A 192 5.29 -9.00 14.15
CA GLU A 192 5.43 -8.44 15.52
C GLU A 192 4.30 -8.94 16.44
N ARG A 193 3.04 -8.85 16.00
CA ARG A 193 1.90 -9.34 16.81
C ARG A 193 1.98 -10.85 17.10
N ARG A 194 2.52 -11.64 16.18
CA ARG A 194 2.70 -13.09 16.40
C ARG A 194 3.77 -13.34 17.44
N GLU A 195 4.89 -12.63 17.35
CA GLU A 195 5.98 -12.72 18.32
C GLU A 195 5.50 -12.33 19.72
N GLU A 196 4.77 -11.21 19.86
CA GLU A 196 4.20 -10.78 21.14
C GLU A 196 3.27 -11.84 21.75
N ARG A 197 2.41 -12.46 20.92
CA ARG A 197 1.51 -13.54 21.36
C ARG A 197 2.26 -14.78 21.81
N PHE A 198 3.31 -15.19 21.08
CA PHE A 198 4.12 -16.33 21.50
C PHE A 198 4.89 -16.04 22.78
N ARG A 199 5.41 -14.81 22.93
CA ARG A 199 6.11 -14.37 24.13
C ARG A 199 5.18 -14.33 25.34
N SER A 200 3.96 -13.83 25.19
CA SER A 200 2.98 -13.81 26.29
C SER A 200 2.55 -15.23 26.67
N ALA A 201 2.28 -16.10 25.69
CA ALA A 201 1.94 -17.50 25.94
C ALA A 201 3.08 -18.26 26.63
N ALA A 202 4.33 -18.04 26.23
CA ALA A 202 5.51 -18.64 26.85
C ALA A 202 5.66 -18.18 28.32
N LYS A 203 5.53 -16.87 28.60
CA LYS A 203 5.54 -16.34 29.97
C LYS A 203 4.42 -16.91 30.83
N ALA A 204 3.21 -17.03 30.27
CA ALA A 204 2.08 -17.61 30.99
C ALA A 204 2.34 -19.10 31.32
N ALA A 205 2.95 -19.85 30.40
CA ALA A 205 3.34 -21.24 30.63
C ALA A 205 4.46 -21.36 31.69
N GLU A 206 5.44 -20.46 31.67
CA GLU A 206 6.51 -20.40 32.68
C GLU A 206 5.94 -20.12 34.08
N LEU A 207 5.08 -19.11 34.22
CA LEU A 207 4.39 -18.79 35.47
C LEU A 207 3.55 -19.97 35.98
N ARG A 208 2.83 -20.65 35.08
CA ARG A 208 2.06 -21.85 35.41
C ARG A 208 2.97 -22.97 35.91
N SER A 209 4.13 -23.19 35.29
CA SER A 209 5.13 -24.15 35.73
C SER A 209 5.72 -23.80 37.11
N LEU A 210 6.04 -22.52 37.36
CA LEU A 210 6.52 -22.07 38.66
C LEU A 210 5.47 -22.29 39.76
N ARG A 211 4.17 -22.06 39.49
CA ARG A 211 3.09 -22.34 40.46
C ARG A 211 2.93 -23.83 40.78
N TYR A 212 3.09 -24.72 39.80
CA TYR A 212 3.02 -26.17 40.04
C TYR A 212 4.24 -26.72 40.81
N GLN A 213 5.35 -25.98 40.85
CA GLN A 213 6.44 -26.23 41.78
C GLN A 213 6.09 -25.72 43.18
N VAL A 214 4.95 -26.15 43.74
CA VAL A 214 4.66 -25.94 45.17
C VAL A 214 5.86 -26.45 45.93
N ASN A 215 6.48 -25.55 46.71
CA ASN A 215 7.77 -25.78 47.37
C ASN A 215 7.79 -27.19 47.99
N PRO A 216 8.47 -28.18 47.37
CA PRO A 216 8.37 -29.57 47.84
C PRO A 216 8.84 -29.68 49.29
N HIS A 217 9.79 -28.81 49.65
CA HIS A 217 10.30 -28.69 51.00
C HIS A 217 9.26 -28.13 51.99
N PHE A 218 8.35 -27.24 51.59
CA PHE A 218 7.20 -26.87 52.43
C PHE A 218 6.34 -28.09 52.76
N LEU A 219 5.97 -28.89 51.76
CA LEU A 219 5.19 -30.11 51.97
C LEU A 219 5.89 -31.09 52.92
N PHE A 220 7.16 -31.39 52.67
CA PHE A 220 7.94 -32.29 53.51
C PHE A 220 8.05 -31.79 54.95
N ASN A 221 8.31 -30.50 55.16
CA ASN A 221 8.41 -29.93 56.50
C ASN A 221 7.09 -30.01 57.25
N THR A 222 6.02 -29.67 56.57
CA THR A 222 4.66 -29.71 57.10
C THR A 222 4.25 -31.13 57.49
N LEU A 223 4.55 -32.14 56.65
CA LEU A 223 4.33 -33.55 56.98
C LEU A 223 5.18 -34.04 58.16
N ASN A 224 6.42 -33.56 58.29
CA ASN A 224 7.27 -33.89 59.44
C ASN A 224 6.72 -33.32 60.74
N SER A 225 6.27 -32.06 60.74
CA SER A 225 5.59 -31.45 61.90
C SER A 225 4.32 -32.20 62.27
N LEU A 226 3.53 -32.60 61.27
CA LEU A 226 2.35 -33.44 61.47
C LEU A 226 2.70 -34.79 62.10
N SER A 227 3.72 -35.47 61.59
CA SER A 227 4.21 -36.75 62.15
C SER A 227 4.62 -36.59 63.61
N SER A 228 5.33 -35.51 63.96
CA SER A 228 5.73 -35.22 65.34
C SER A 228 4.52 -34.99 66.26
N MET A 229 3.49 -34.28 65.80
CA MET A 229 2.26 -34.08 66.56
C MET A 229 1.50 -35.38 66.81
N VAL A 230 1.42 -36.25 65.80
CA VAL A 230 0.81 -37.58 65.94
C VAL A 230 1.61 -38.43 66.94
N MET A 231 2.94 -38.43 66.84
CA MET A 231 3.81 -39.19 67.75
C MET A 231 3.76 -38.68 69.20
N THR A 232 3.50 -37.40 69.42
CA THR A 232 3.42 -36.79 70.76
C THR A 232 2.00 -36.74 71.33
N GLY A 233 1.02 -37.36 70.66
CA GLY A 233 -0.37 -37.46 71.13
C GLY A 233 -1.19 -36.18 70.99
N LYS A 234 -0.74 -35.22 70.17
CA LYS A 234 -1.43 -33.93 69.91
C LYS A 234 -2.47 -34.08 68.78
N THR A 235 -3.42 -34.99 68.96
CA THR A 235 -4.34 -35.43 67.88
C THR A 235 -5.19 -34.29 67.33
N GLU A 236 -5.74 -33.42 68.18
CA GLU A 236 -6.55 -32.28 67.72
C GLU A 236 -5.75 -31.27 66.88
N GLN A 237 -4.50 -30.98 67.28
CA GLN A 237 -3.62 -30.07 66.51
C GLN A 237 -3.19 -30.68 65.18
N ALA A 238 -2.96 -31.99 65.15
CA ALA A 238 -2.66 -32.73 63.93
C ALA A 238 -3.85 -32.71 62.95
N GLU A 239 -5.07 -32.93 63.43
CA GLU A 239 -6.28 -32.86 62.62
C GLU A 239 -6.52 -31.46 62.04
N ALA A 240 -6.38 -30.42 62.86
CA ALA A 240 -6.46 -29.04 62.42
C ALA A 240 -5.43 -28.73 61.31
N MET A 241 -4.18 -29.15 61.50
CA MET A 241 -3.12 -28.96 60.50
C MET A 241 -3.43 -29.67 59.18
N ILE A 242 -3.98 -30.89 59.21
CA ILE A 242 -4.42 -31.61 58.00
C ILE A 242 -5.48 -30.80 57.24
N GLN A 243 -6.48 -30.26 57.93
CA GLN A 243 -7.54 -29.45 57.30
C GLN A 243 -6.99 -28.16 56.70
N THR A 244 -6.09 -27.46 57.40
CA THR A 244 -5.45 -26.23 56.89
C THR A 244 -4.60 -26.51 55.66
N ILE A 245 -3.82 -27.61 55.65
CA ILE A 245 -3.03 -28.03 54.49
C ILE A 245 -3.94 -28.37 53.30
N ALA A 246 -5.00 -29.17 53.53
CA ALA A 246 -5.94 -29.55 52.49
C ALA A 246 -6.62 -28.31 51.88
N SER A 247 -6.96 -27.33 52.72
CA SER A 247 -7.57 -26.07 52.30
C SER A 247 -6.58 -25.20 51.51
N PHE A 248 -5.34 -25.08 51.97
CA PHE A 248 -4.26 -24.35 51.29
C PHE A 248 -3.98 -24.94 49.89
N TYR A 249 -3.78 -26.25 49.79
CA TYR A 249 -3.52 -26.91 48.50
C TYR A 249 -4.71 -26.86 47.56
N ARG A 250 -5.94 -26.99 48.08
CA ARG A 250 -7.14 -26.88 47.27
C ARG A 250 -7.22 -25.50 46.61
N HIS A 251 -7.01 -24.41 47.36
CA HIS A 251 -7.01 -23.06 46.79
C HIS A 251 -5.81 -22.83 45.85
N SER A 252 -4.60 -23.28 46.22
CA SER A 252 -3.39 -23.10 45.40
C SER A 252 -3.48 -23.80 44.03
N LEU A 253 -4.15 -24.96 43.97
CA LEU A 253 -4.28 -25.80 42.78
C LEU A 253 -5.60 -25.64 42.02
N ALA A 254 -6.68 -25.18 42.66
CA ALA A 254 -8.00 -25.06 42.02
C ALA A 254 -8.15 -23.80 41.16
N ASP A 255 -7.36 -22.75 41.41
CA ASP A 255 -7.48 -21.50 40.64
C ASP A 255 -6.93 -21.63 39.22
N ASP A 256 -7.81 -21.39 38.25
CA ASP A 256 -7.47 -21.27 36.84
C ASP A 256 -6.50 -20.09 36.64
N ALA A 257 -5.34 -20.35 36.03
CA ALA A 257 -4.23 -19.40 35.96
C ALA A 257 -4.53 -18.13 35.15
N SER A 258 -5.69 -18.04 34.49
CA SER A 258 -6.16 -16.88 33.74
C SER A 258 -7.41 -16.22 34.30
N ALA A 259 -7.97 -16.73 35.40
CA ALA A 259 -9.13 -16.13 36.05
C ALA A 259 -8.67 -15.02 37.01
N ASP A 260 -9.40 -13.90 37.02
CA ASP A 260 -9.24 -12.90 38.07
C ASP A 260 -9.69 -13.51 39.40
N VAL A 261 -8.81 -13.45 40.41
CA VAL A 261 -9.07 -13.92 41.78
C VAL A 261 -9.39 -12.71 42.65
N MET A 262 -10.36 -12.82 43.57
CA MET A 262 -10.65 -11.73 44.48
C MET A 262 -9.48 -11.52 45.44
N LEU A 263 -9.13 -10.26 45.71
CA LEU A 263 -8.05 -9.93 46.66
C LEU A 263 -8.28 -10.56 48.05
N ALA A 264 -9.54 -10.73 48.46
CA ALA A 264 -9.91 -11.40 49.70
C ALA A 264 -9.49 -12.88 49.73
N ASP A 265 -9.61 -13.59 48.60
CA ASP A 265 -9.24 -15.01 48.49
C ASP A 265 -7.71 -15.16 48.55
N GLU A 266 -6.97 -14.20 47.98
CA GLU A 266 -5.52 -14.15 48.09
C GLU A 266 -5.09 -13.95 49.55
N PHE A 267 -5.72 -13.02 50.29
CA PHE A 267 -5.44 -12.85 51.73
C PHE A 267 -5.77 -14.11 52.54
N ALA A 268 -6.88 -14.78 52.25
CA ALA A 268 -7.26 -16.03 52.91
C ALA A 268 -6.23 -17.15 52.64
N LEU A 269 -5.70 -17.22 51.42
CA LEU A 269 -4.63 -18.16 51.06
C LEU A 269 -3.33 -17.89 51.83
N GLN A 270 -2.93 -16.61 51.95
CA GLN A 270 -1.75 -16.22 52.73
C GLN A 270 -1.94 -16.49 54.23
N GLN A 271 -3.17 -16.33 54.74
CA GLN A 271 -3.51 -16.66 56.12
C GLN A 271 -3.35 -18.15 56.41
N HIS A 272 -3.90 -19.02 55.56
CA HIS A 272 -3.68 -20.47 55.69
C HIS A 272 -2.18 -20.86 55.62
N TYR A 273 -1.39 -20.19 54.78
CA TYR A 273 0.06 -20.42 54.72
C TYR A 273 0.75 -20.05 56.04
N LEU A 274 0.45 -18.87 56.59
CA LEU A 274 1.02 -18.39 57.84
C LEU A 274 0.59 -19.24 59.05
N ASP A 275 -0.65 -19.73 59.05
CA ASP A 275 -1.15 -20.65 60.08
C ASP A 275 -0.36 -21.98 60.07
N ILE A 276 -0.05 -22.51 58.90
CA ILE A 276 0.78 -23.72 58.75
C ILE A 276 2.21 -23.48 59.25
N GLU A 277 2.85 -22.38 58.86
CA GLU A 277 4.20 -22.03 59.31
C GLU A 277 4.24 -21.70 60.81
N ALA A 278 3.16 -21.18 61.40
CA ALA A 278 3.09 -20.88 62.84
C ALA A 278 3.13 -22.16 63.69
N VAL A 279 2.49 -23.25 63.23
CA VAL A 279 2.60 -24.56 63.90
C VAL A 279 4.01 -25.12 63.81
N ARG A 280 4.73 -24.84 62.70
CA ARG A 280 6.12 -25.26 62.52
C ARG A 280 7.11 -24.45 63.34
N PHE A 281 6.82 -23.16 63.56
CA PHE A 281 7.70 -22.22 64.25
C PHE A 281 7.00 -21.50 65.40
N PRO A 282 6.48 -22.22 66.41
CA PRO A 282 5.64 -21.64 67.46
C PRO A 282 6.35 -20.55 68.27
N ASP A 283 7.67 -20.66 68.43
CA ASP A 283 8.47 -19.69 69.20
C ASP A 283 8.98 -18.50 68.36
N ARG A 284 8.89 -18.58 67.02
CA ARG A 284 9.51 -17.61 66.11
C ARG A 284 8.52 -16.87 65.23
N LEU A 285 7.31 -17.41 65.02
CA LEU A 285 6.30 -16.82 64.15
C LEU A 285 5.00 -16.57 64.93
N ARG A 286 4.54 -15.33 64.92
CA ARG A 286 3.26 -14.90 65.50
C ARG A 286 2.53 -14.06 64.45
N PRO A 287 1.65 -14.67 63.63
CA PRO A 287 0.94 -13.93 62.60
C PRO A 287 -0.06 -12.95 63.22
N VAL A 288 -0.17 -11.77 62.62
CA VAL A 288 -1.14 -10.72 62.95
C VAL A 288 -1.84 -10.34 61.66
N PHE A 289 -3.17 -10.37 61.68
CA PHE A 289 -4.03 -10.17 60.52
C PHE A 289 -4.87 -8.90 60.70
#